data_AF-X0VQT4-F1
#
_entry.id   AF-X0VQT4-F1
#
_cell.length_a   1.000
_cell.length_b   1.000
_cell.length_c   1.000
_cell.angle_alpha   90.00
_cell.angle_beta   90.00
_cell.angle_gamma   90.00
#
_symmetry.space_group_name_H-M   'P 1'
#
loop_
_entity.id
_entity.type
_entity.pdbx_description
1 polymer ?
#
loop_
_entity_poly.entity_id
_entity_poly.type
_entity_poly.pdbx_seq_one_letter_code
_entity_poly.pdbx_strand_id
1 'polypeptide(L)'
;EDSVNITGWTCNDTYKLTIRAGEDQDYPTIHDNDGDAYVIRVSSDYIRITGLNIEERTSSGLDYCIHFNDVNNVTVDDCILDSAAPAGYNYCCNAKCNYLTIENCTLTGEYGIYQFYEAVQYTDIEISNCTFINLDYSSAKGSIYHDASSTYPTRKWYIHHNRFYNCAGDAAIYLEYLDDVEIYNNMIDIGGSWPREVYNIAGIYIYYIYNDAAQKSWIVNNTIYNVRSNLFGIYLDRMYYGQTYVINNIITLDDGVGSSATYGFYCLNIT
;
A
#
# COMPACT_ATOMS: atom_id res chain seq x y z
N GLU A 1 -35.41 -16.54 7.92
CA GLU A 1 -34.51 -15.49 7.41
C GLU A 1 -34.72 -15.44 5.92
N ASP A 2 -35.29 -14.36 5.43
CA ASP A 2 -35.52 -14.20 3.99
C ASP A 2 -34.18 -13.89 3.34
N SER A 3 -33.74 -14.76 2.43
CA SER A 3 -32.54 -14.55 1.63
C SER A 3 -32.76 -13.33 0.73
N VAL A 4 -32.00 -12.26 0.95
CA VAL A 4 -31.96 -11.12 0.03
C VAL A 4 -30.99 -11.47 -1.09
N ASN A 5 -31.49 -11.64 -2.31
CA ASN A 5 -30.64 -11.70 -3.51
C ASN A 5 -30.11 -10.29 -3.78
N ILE A 6 -28.83 -10.07 -3.53
CA ILE A 6 -28.11 -8.87 -3.97
C ILE A 6 -27.56 -9.15 -5.36
N THR A 7 -28.03 -8.43 -6.38
CA THR A 7 -27.52 -8.55 -7.74
C THR A 7 -26.01 -8.27 -7.76
N GLY A 8 -25.23 -9.11 -8.44
CA GLY A 8 -23.76 -8.96 -8.54
C GLY A 8 -22.96 -9.78 -7.51
N TRP A 9 -23.61 -10.47 -6.57
CA TRP A 9 -22.95 -11.36 -5.61
C TRP A 9 -23.07 -12.80 -6.09
N THR A 10 -21.94 -13.47 -6.30
CA THR A 10 -21.92 -14.91 -6.62
C THR A 10 -21.03 -15.66 -5.63
N CYS A 11 -21.46 -16.87 -5.26
CA CYS A 11 -20.70 -17.80 -4.45
C CYS A 11 -20.49 -19.08 -5.26
N ASN A 12 -19.31 -19.69 -5.18
CA ASN A 12 -19.08 -21.05 -5.69
C ASN A 12 -18.23 -21.88 -4.72
N ASP A 13 -18.20 -23.19 -5.00
CA ASP A 13 -17.63 -24.22 -4.12
C ASP A 13 -16.09 -24.17 -3.98
N THR A 14 -15.41 -23.27 -4.70
CA THR A 14 -13.94 -23.12 -4.72
C THR A 14 -13.46 -21.92 -3.88
N TYR A 15 -14.29 -21.45 -2.94
CA TYR A 15 -14.11 -20.23 -2.15
C TYR A 15 -14.38 -18.96 -2.96
N LYS A 16 -14.94 -17.97 -2.26
CA LYS A 16 -14.94 -16.53 -2.54
C LYS A 16 -16.29 -15.92 -2.88
N LEU A 17 -16.79 -15.10 -1.94
CA LEU A 17 -17.82 -14.11 -2.27
C LEU A 17 -17.17 -13.18 -3.30
N THR A 18 -17.68 -13.24 -4.52
CA THR A 18 -17.21 -12.36 -5.59
C THR A 18 -18.20 -11.23 -5.75
N ILE A 19 -17.71 -10.00 -5.58
CA ILE A 19 -18.49 -8.77 -5.74
C ILE A 19 -17.99 -8.09 -7.01
N ARG A 20 -18.89 -7.94 -8.00
CA ARG A 20 -18.60 -7.30 -9.29
C ARG A 20 -19.57 -6.16 -9.54
N ALA A 21 -19.11 -5.14 -10.24
CA ALA A 21 -19.98 -4.16 -10.89
C ALA A 21 -20.95 -4.86 -11.85
N GLY A 22 -22.17 -4.33 -11.97
CA GLY A 22 -23.06 -4.73 -13.06
C GLY A 22 -22.59 -4.14 -14.38
N GLU A 23 -23.03 -4.70 -15.52
CA GLU A 23 -22.62 -4.23 -16.87
C GLU A 23 -22.84 -2.72 -17.09
N ASP A 24 -23.79 -2.10 -16.37
CA ASP A 24 -24.11 -0.67 -16.41
C ASP A 24 -24.25 -0.05 -14.99
N GLN A 25 -23.69 -0.68 -13.95
CA GLN A 25 -23.85 -0.24 -12.55
C GLN A 25 -22.53 -0.34 -11.77
N ASP A 26 -22.31 0.59 -10.84
CA ASP A 26 -21.32 0.47 -9.78
C ASP A 26 -21.50 -0.83 -8.96
N TYR A 27 -20.50 -1.20 -8.16
CA TYR A 27 -20.66 -2.18 -7.09
C TYR A 27 -21.86 -1.81 -6.22
N PRO A 28 -22.40 -2.79 -5.47
CA PRO A 28 -23.07 -2.48 -4.23
C PRO A 28 -22.11 -1.70 -3.31
N THR A 29 -22.23 -0.38 -3.33
CA THR A 29 -21.48 0.53 -2.47
C THR A 29 -22.34 0.98 -1.31
N ILE A 30 -21.69 1.16 -0.16
CA ILE A 30 -22.26 1.88 0.95
C ILE A 30 -21.62 3.27 0.90
N HIS A 31 -22.46 4.31 0.90
CA HIS A 31 -22.01 5.70 0.99
C HIS A 31 -22.06 6.15 2.44
N ASP A 32 -21.08 6.94 2.86
CA ASP A 32 -21.23 7.74 4.08
C ASP A 32 -21.77 9.15 3.78
N ASN A 33 -21.86 9.97 4.82
CA ASN A 33 -22.37 11.33 4.73
C ASN A 33 -21.38 12.31 4.07
N ASP A 34 -20.12 11.92 3.92
CA ASP A 34 -19.04 12.74 3.37
C ASP A 34 -18.87 12.51 1.86
N GLY A 35 -19.60 11.53 1.31
CA GLY A 35 -19.64 11.23 -0.12
C GLY A 35 -18.66 10.14 -0.54
N ASP A 36 -17.91 9.56 0.40
CA ASP A 36 -17.06 8.42 0.16
C ASP A 36 -17.94 7.18 -0.08
N ALA A 37 -17.55 6.33 -1.02
CA ALA A 37 -18.18 5.03 -1.22
C ALA A 37 -17.21 3.88 -0.91
N TYR A 38 -17.77 2.80 -0.41
CA TYR A 38 -16.99 1.62 -0.06
C TYR A 38 -17.78 0.36 -0.33
N VAL A 39 -17.11 -0.68 -0.81
CA VAL A 39 -17.74 -2.00 -0.98
C VAL A 39 -18.00 -2.64 0.39
N ILE A 40 -17.01 -2.54 1.29
CA ILE A 40 -17.14 -2.96 2.69
C ILE A 40 -16.67 -1.85 3.61
N ARG A 41 -17.46 -1.52 4.64
CA ARG A 41 -17.01 -0.74 5.79
C ARG A 41 -17.00 -1.57 7.06
N VAL A 42 -15.87 -1.53 7.73
CA VAL A 42 -15.65 -2.18 9.02
C VAL A 42 -15.73 -1.11 10.10
N SER A 43 -16.79 -1.17 10.90
CA SER A 43 -17.05 -0.24 12.01
C SER A 43 -17.09 -0.97 13.36
N SER A 44 -16.47 -2.13 13.46
CA SER A 44 -16.38 -2.93 14.70
C SER A 44 -15.01 -3.58 14.81
N ASP A 45 -14.60 -3.79 16.05
CA ASP A 45 -13.33 -4.44 16.38
C ASP A 45 -13.43 -5.97 16.23
N TYR A 46 -12.28 -6.64 16.17
CA TYR A 46 -12.17 -8.11 16.15
C TYR A 46 -12.87 -8.76 14.95
N ILE A 47 -12.73 -8.13 13.78
CA ILE A 47 -13.30 -8.60 12.52
C ILE A 47 -12.24 -9.33 11.71
N ARG A 48 -12.61 -10.50 11.16
CA ARG A 48 -11.83 -11.19 10.13
C ARG A 48 -12.60 -11.21 8.82
N ILE A 49 -12.01 -10.65 7.77
CA ILE A 49 -12.50 -10.72 6.39
C ILE A 49 -11.62 -11.73 5.67
N THR A 50 -12.21 -12.75 5.07
CA THR A 50 -11.45 -13.77 4.36
C THR A 50 -12.13 -14.30 3.12
N GLY A 51 -11.34 -14.65 2.12
CA GLY A 51 -11.84 -15.21 0.87
C GLY A 51 -12.77 -14.25 0.15
N LEU A 52 -12.46 -12.95 0.10
CA LEU A 52 -13.24 -11.99 -0.66
C LEU A 52 -12.58 -11.74 -2.02
N ASN A 53 -13.38 -11.61 -3.08
CA ASN A 53 -12.88 -11.18 -4.39
C ASN A 53 -13.70 -9.96 -4.86
N ILE A 54 -13.10 -8.78 -4.83
CA ILE A 54 -13.68 -7.54 -5.37
C ILE A 54 -12.94 -7.24 -6.67
N GLU A 55 -13.66 -7.18 -7.78
CA GLU A 55 -13.09 -7.01 -9.14
C GLU A 55 -13.22 -5.56 -9.66
N GLU A 56 -12.56 -5.23 -10.78
CA GLU A 56 -12.48 -3.91 -11.46
C GLU A 56 -13.79 -3.16 -11.70
N ARG A 57 -13.81 -1.88 -11.35
CA ARG A 57 -14.96 -0.96 -11.45
C ARG A 57 -15.19 -0.39 -12.84
N THR A 58 -16.46 -0.05 -13.10
CA THR A 58 -16.89 0.62 -14.34
C THR A 58 -17.16 2.11 -14.19
N SER A 59 -17.09 2.68 -12.97
CA SER A 59 -17.54 4.05 -12.67
C SER A 59 -16.57 4.83 -11.76
N SER A 60 -16.65 6.17 -11.80
CA SER A 60 -15.72 7.12 -11.18
C SER A 60 -16.14 7.55 -9.76
N GLY A 61 -15.23 7.49 -8.78
CA GLY A 61 -15.46 7.91 -7.38
C GLY A 61 -14.21 7.83 -6.49
N LEU A 62 -14.30 8.32 -5.25
CA LEU A 62 -13.26 8.21 -4.20
C LEU A 62 -13.57 6.99 -3.33
N ASP A 63 -13.16 5.80 -3.76
CA ASP A 63 -13.78 4.61 -3.21
C ASP A 63 -12.78 3.54 -2.75
N TYR A 64 -13.14 2.85 -1.66
CA TYR A 64 -12.35 1.78 -1.07
C TYR A 64 -13.00 0.43 -1.35
N CYS A 65 -12.22 -0.59 -1.70
CA CYS A 65 -12.72 -1.98 -1.60
C CYS A 65 -13.07 -2.28 -0.13
N ILE A 66 -12.17 -1.98 0.80
CA ILE A 66 -12.42 -2.11 2.24
C ILE A 66 -12.03 -0.81 2.97
N HIS A 67 -12.99 -0.22 3.68
CA HIS A 67 -12.76 0.94 4.54
C HIS A 67 -12.82 0.53 6.02
N PHE A 68 -11.75 0.74 6.77
CA PHE A 68 -11.73 0.65 8.22
C PHE A 68 -12.12 2.00 8.82
N ASN A 69 -13.05 2.02 9.77
CA ASN A 69 -13.57 3.23 10.39
C ASN A 69 -13.18 3.28 11.87
N ASP A 70 -11.90 3.58 12.14
CA ASP A 70 -11.34 3.73 13.48
C ASP A 70 -11.56 2.51 14.38
N VAL A 71 -11.18 1.35 13.87
CA VAL A 71 -11.38 0.04 14.51
C VAL A 71 -10.07 -0.55 15.02
N ASN A 72 -10.16 -1.68 15.70
CA ASN A 72 -9.02 -2.40 16.26
C ASN A 72 -9.12 -3.89 15.98
N ASN A 73 -7.97 -4.55 15.87
CA ASN A 73 -7.87 -6.02 15.73
C ASN A 73 -8.63 -6.53 14.52
N VAL A 74 -8.30 -6.03 13.33
CA VAL A 74 -8.91 -6.48 12.08
C VAL A 74 -7.91 -7.30 11.28
N THR A 75 -8.37 -8.40 10.71
CA THR A 75 -7.58 -9.24 9.81
C THR A 75 -8.27 -9.33 8.44
N VAL A 76 -7.52 -9.08 7.37
CA VAL A 76 -7.92 -9.35 5.99
C VAL A 76 -6.99 -10.43 5.44
N ASP A 77 -7.55 -11.56 5.00
CA ASP A 77 -6.77 -12.76 4.65
C ASP A 77 -7.33 -13.50 3.42
N ASP A 78 -6.47 -13.90 2.49
CA ASP A 78 -6.86 -14.60 1.24
C ASP A 78 -7.90 -13.82 0.40
N CYS A 79 -7.76 -12.50 0.36
CA CYS A 79 -8.62 -11.63 -0.45
C CYS A 79 -7.94 -11.23 -1.77
N ILE A 80 -8.75 -10.99 -2.79
CA ILE A 80 -8.37 -10.31 -4.04
C ILE A 80 -9.11 -8.99 -4.04
N LEU A 81 -8.37 -7.89 -4.03
CA LEU A 81 -8.89 -6.53 -3.98
C LEU A 81 -8.42 -5.79 -5.23
N ASP A 82 -9.35 -5.45 -6.10
CA ASP A 82 -9.08 -4.72 -7.33
C ASP A 82 -9.65 -3.31 -7.25
N SER A 83 -8.77 -2.31 -7.19
CA SER A 83 -9.13 -0.91 -7.13
C SER A 83 -9.19 -0.22 -8.49
N ALA A 84 -9.15 -0.98 -9.60
CA ALA A 84 -9.21 -0.39 -10.94
C ALA A 84 -10.52 0.39 -11.15
N ALA A 85 -10.43 1.62 -11.64
CA ALA A 85 -11.58 2.42 -12.04
C ALA A 85 -11.22 3.38 -13.19
N PRO A 86 -12.20 3.92 -13.95
CA PRO A 86 -11.92 4.83 -15.06
C PRO A 86 -11.40 6.22 -14.65
N ALA A 87 -11.64 6.63 -13.40
CA ALA A 87 -11.17 7.88 -12.80
C ALA A 87 -11.40 7.89 -11.29
N GLY A 88 -10.55 8.59 -10.54
CA GLY A 88 -10.72 8.85 -9.11
C GLY A 88 -9.49 8.51 -8.28
N TYR A 89 -9.66 8.45 -6.97
CA TYR A 89 -8.67 7.84 -6.09
C TYR A 89 -9.30 6.60 -5.48
N ASN A 90 -8.99 5.44 -6.07
CA ASN A 90 -9.60 4.17 -5.71
C ASN A 90 -8.58 3.28 -5.02
N TYR A 91 -8.89 2.85 -3.80
CA TYR A 91 -7.95 2.14 -2.94
C TYR A 91 -8.43 0.72 -2.67
N CYS A 92 -7.50 -0.24 -2.58
CA CYS A 92 -7.83 -1.58 -2.09
C CYS A 92 -8.31 -1.48 -0.63
N CYS A 93 -7.60 -0.74 0.22
CA CYS A 93 -8.10 -0.41 1.55
C CYS A 93 -7.35 0.76 2.18
N ASN A 94 -7.94 1.34 3.23
CA ASN A 94 -7.19 2.24 4.11
C ASN A 94 -6.45 1.46 5.22
N ALA A 95 -5.73 2.16 6.10
CA ALA A 95 -5.11 1.57 7.30
C ALA A 95 -5.58 2.23 8.60
N LYS A 96 -6.84 2.69 8.65
CA LYS A 96 -7.48 3.32 9.83
C LYS A 96 -7.89 2.27 10.87
N CYS A 97 -6.93 1.49 11.34
CA CYS A 97 -7.15 0.41 12.30
C CYS A 97 -5.90 0.18 13.15
N ASN A 98 -6.03 -0.01 14.47
CA ASN A 98 -4.91 -0.54 15.27
C ASN A 98 -4.87 -2.05 15.20
N TYR A 99 -3.69 -2.67 15.25
CA TYR A 99 -3.55 -4.13 15.20
C TYR A 99 -4.20 -4.70 13.92
N LEU A 100 -3.92 -4.05 12.79
CA LEU A 100 -4.41 -4.46 11.47
C LEU A 100 -3.45 -5.48 10.88
N THR A 101 -3.97 -6.61 10.44
CA THR A 101 -3.23 -7.59 9.65
C THR A 101 -3.85 -7.72 8.27
N ILE A 102 -3.06 -7.49 7.23
CA ILE A 102 -3.44 -7.80 5.84
C ILE A 102 -2.45 -8.84 5.34
N GLU A 103 -2.92 -10.08 5.20
CA GLU A 103 -2.07 -11.21 4.84
C GLU A 103 -2.58 -12.00 3.64
N ASN A 104 -1.68 -12.61 2.88
CA ASN A 104 -2.02 -13.54 1.77
C ASN A 104 -2.97 -12.96 0.71
N CYS A 105 -3.02 -11.63 0.57
CA CYS A 105 -3.93 -10.97 -0.35
C CYS A 105 -3.27 -10.67 -1.70
N THR A 106 -4.08 -10.53 -2.75
CA THR A 106 -3.67 -9.95 -4.04
C THR A 106 -4.33 -8.60 -4.21
N LEU A 107 -3.53 -7.56 -4.45
CA LEU A 107 -3.99 -6.19 -4.60
C LEU A 107 -3.63 -5.69 -6.01
N THR A 108 -4.64 -5.25 -6.76
CA THR A 108 -4.51 -4.75 -8.14
C THR A 108 -5.25 -3.44 -8.32
N GLY A 109 -5.11 -2.80 -9.47
CA GLY A 109 -5.88 -1.61 -9.83
C GLY A 109 -5.07 -0.32 -9.83
N GLU A 110 -5.60 0.76 -9.26
CA GLU A 110 -4.93 2.07 -9.26
C GLU A 110 -4.09 2.27 -7.99
N TYR A 111 -4.71 2.11 -6.82
CA TYR A 111 -4.04 2.27 -5.52
C TYR A 111 -4.21 1.05 -4.62
N GLY A 112 -3.15 0.72 -3.87
CA GLY A 112 -3.14 -0.40 -2.94
C GLY A 112 -3.67 0.00 -1.56
N ILE A 113 -2.77 0.02 -0.57
CA ILE A 113 -3.07 0.32 0.85
C ILE A 113 -2.71 1.77 1.14
N TYR A 114 -3.63 2.51 1.78
CA TYR A 114 -3.51 3.96 1.91
C TYR A 114 -3.81 4.48 3.33
N GLN A 115 -3.05 5.45 3.80
CA GLN A 115 -3.32 6.16 5.06
C GLN A 115 -2.93 7.65 4.91
N PHE A 116 -3.82 8.59 5.26
CA PHE A 116 -3.64 10.02 4.94
C PHE A 116 -4.09 10.98 6.05
N TYR A 117 -3.24 11.95 6.39
CA TYR A 117 -3.49 13.13 7.22
C TYR A 117 -4.46 12.96 8.38
N GLU A 118 -4.27 11.90 9.17
CA GLU A 118 -5.10 11.68 10.35
C GLU A 118 -4.51 12.34 11.60
N ALA A 119 -5.38 12.87 12.45
CA ALA A 119 -5.04 13.30 13.80
C ALA A 119 -4.92 12.12 14.79
N VAL A 120 -5.14 10.90 14.30
CA VAL A 120 -5.15 9.65 15.08
C VAL A 120 -3.94 8.82 14.70
N GLN A 121 -3.24 8.31 15.74
CA GLN A 121 -2.15 7.36 15.56
C GLN A 121 -2.70 5.95 15.48
N TYR A 122 -2.48 5.28 14.35
CA TYR A 122 -2.65 3.85 14.22
C TYR A 122 -1.32 3.14 14.41
N THR A 123 -1.35 1.99 15.08
CA THR A 123 -0.15 1.22 15.43
C THR A 123 -0.32 -0.26 15.16
N ASP A 124 0.83 -0.94 15.04
CA ASP A 124 0.92 -2.39 14.91
C ASP A 124 0.18 -2.88 13.66
N ILE A 125 0.57 -2.31 12.52
CA ILE A 125 0.05 -2.66 11.20
C ILE A 125 0.98 -3.68 10.56
N GLU A 126 0.46 -4.86 10.24
CA GLU A 126 1.20 -5.91 9.55
C GLU A 126 0.63 -6.13 8.14
N ILE A 127 1.50 -6.04 7.14
CA ILE A 127 1.18 -6.32 5.74
C ILE A 127 2.15 -7.40 5.27
N SER A 128 1.64 -8.62 5.07
CA SER A 128 2.51 -9.78 4.85
C SER A 128 2.03 -10.79 3.82
N ASN A 129 2.97 -11.43 3.12
CA ASN A 129 2.67 -12.45 2.10
C ASN A 129 1.69 -11.98 0.99
N CYS A 130 1.56 -10.67 0.78
CA CYS A 130 0.68 -10.10 -0.22
C CYS A 130 1.38 -9.95 -1.58
N THR A 131 0.59 -9.92 -2.65
CA THR A 131 1.07 -9.66 -4.01
C THR A 131 0.38 -8.41 -4.56
N PHE A 132 1.17 -7.38 -4.86
CA PHE A 132 0.74 -6.11 -5.45
C PHE A 132 1.07 -6.16 -6.94
N ILE A 133 0.08 -5.94 -7.82
CA ILE A 133 0.25 -6.10 -9.26
C ILE A 133 -0.39 -4.92 -10.00
N ASN A 134 0.37 -4.29 -10.90
CA ASN A 134 -0.12 -3.26 -11.83
C ASN A 134 -0.83 -2.10 -11.12
N LEU A 135 -0.40 -1.73 -9.92
CA LEU A 135 -0.86 -0.52 -9.26
C LEU A 135 -0.23 0.68 -9.95
N ASP A 136 -0.90 1.20 -10.98
CA ASP A 136 -0.38 2.23 -11.89
C ASP A 136 -1.33 3.43 -11.92
N TYR A 137 -1.06 4.41 -11.07
CA TYR A 137 -1.64 5.73 -11.20
C TYR A 137 -0.54 6.77 -11.21
N SER A 138 -0.53 7.63 -12.23
CA SER A 138 0.55 8.59 -12.48
C SER A 138 0.76 9.63 -11.37
N SER A 139 -0.15 9.71 -10.40
CA SER A 139 -0.02 10.55 -9.21
C SER A 139 -0.08 9.78 -7.89
N ALA A 140 -0.05 8.45 -7.92
CA ALA A 140 0.07 7.67 -6.69
C ALA A 140 1.45 7.89 -6.09
N LYS A 141 1.54 8.10 -4.78
CA LYS A 141 2.83 8.13 -4.10
C LYS A 141 3.35 6.71 -3.83
N GLY A 142 2.48 5.71 -3.68
CA GLY A 142 2.91 4.31 -3.70
C GLY A 142 1.82 3.25 -3.52
N SER A 143 2.21 1.98 -3.71
CA SER A 143 1.32 0.81 -3.54
C SER A 143 0.95 0.57 -2.08
N ILE A 144 1.91 0.77 -1.18
CA ILE A 144 1.64 1.02 0.23
C ILE A 144 2.04 2.46 0.45
N TYR A 145 1.05 3.29 0.78
CA TYR A 145 1.26 4.70 1.04
C TYR A 145 0.78 5.07 2.43
N HIS A 146 1.68 5.69 3.17
CA HIS A 146 1.38 6.28 4.46
C HIS A 146 1.86 7.73 4.48
N ASP A 147 0.96 8.64 4.83
CA ASP A 147 1.25 10.06 5.09
C ASP A 147 0.43 10.51 6.29
N ALA A 148 1.05 10.53 7.47
CA ALA A 148 0.44 11.08 8.68
C ALA A 148 0.84 12.54 8.88
N SER A 149 0.09 13.27 9.70
CA SER A 149 0.59 14.56 10.19
C SER A 149 1.89 14.36 10.99
N SER A 150 2.87 15.23 10.78
CA SER A 150 4.12 15.25 11.57
C SER A 150 3.90 15.41 13.08
N THR A 151 2.70 15.80 13.51
CA THR A 151 2.34 15.95 14.92
C THR A 151 1.93 14.63 15.58
N TYR A 152 1.59 13.61 14.81
CA TYR A 152 1.06 12.33 15.29
C TYR A 152 1.67 11.17 14.49
N PRO A 153 3.00 10.93 14.61
CA PRO A 153 3.61 9.83 13.89
C PRO A 153 2.93 8.52 14.28
N THR A 154 2.47 7.78 13.29
CA THR A 154 2.04 6.39 13.46
C THR A 154 3.27 5.53 13.75
N ARG A 155 3.04 4.36 14.32
CA ARG A 155 4.12 3.52 14.86
C ARG A 155 3.96 2.09 14.43
N LYS A 156 5.08 1.36 14.32
CA LYS A 156 5.08 -0.10 14.22
C LYS A 156 4.35 -0.62 12.99
N TRP A 157 4.97 -0.39 11.85
CA TRP A 157 4.54 -0.99 10.60
C TRP A 157 5.50 -2.13 10.23
N TYR A 158 4.95 -3.32 10.06
CA TYR A 158 5.67 -4.52 9.63
C TYR A 158 5.24 -4.83 8.20
N ILE A 159 6.13 -4.63 7.23
CA ILE A 159 5.85 -4.86 5.81
C ILE A 159 6.82 -5.94 5.32
N HIS A 160 6.35 -7.17 5.16
CA HIS A 160 7.27 -8.26 4.87
C HIS A 160 6.76 -9.41 4.02
N HIS A 161 7.69 -10.09 3.34
CA HIS A 161 7.37 -11.23 2.47
C HIS A 161 6.38 -10.89 1.35
N ASN A 162 6.26 -9.61 0.98
CA ASN A 162 5.37 -9.18 -0.09
C ASN A 162 6.09 -9.20 -1.44
N ARG A 163 5.30 -9.26 -2.51
CA ARG A 163 5.78 -9.13 -3.89
C ARG A 163 5.10 -7.95 -4.57
N PHE A 164 5.90 -7.08 -5.18
CA PHE A 164 5.42 -5.94 -5.96
C PHE A 164 5.85 -6.14 -7.40
N TYR A 165 4.88 -6.16 -8.31
CA TYR A 165 5.09 -6.40 -9.73
C TYR A 165 4.47 -5.28 -10.54
N ASN A 166 5.31 -4.59 -11.32
CA ASN A 166 4.87 -3.54 -12.23
C ASN A 166 4.02 -2.45 -11.52
N CYS A 167 4.35 -2.13 -10.27
CA CYS A 167 3.75 -1.01 -9.56
C CYS A 167 4.45 0.31 -9.97
N ALA A 168 3.69 1.39 -10.08
CA ALA A 168 4.17 2.73 -10.37
C ALA A 168 3.71 3.73 -9.29
N GLY A 169 4.31 4.92 -9.25
CA GLY A 169 4.02 5.98 -8.29
C GLY A 169 5.21 6.88 -7.96
N ASP A 170 5.44 7.21 -6.68
CA ASP A 170 6.74 7.73 -6.20
C ASP A 170 7.57 6.59 -5.57
N ALA A 171 6.94 5.58 -4.98
CA ALA A 171 7.60 4.33 -4.59
C ALA A 171 6.66 3.13 -4.54
N ALA A 172 7.18 1.90 -4.51
CA ALA A 172 6.33 0.75 -4.21
C ALA A 172 5.84 0.79 -2.74
N ILE A 173 6.76 1.12 -1.83
CA ILE A 173 6.47 1.40 -0.42
C ILE A 173 6.88 2.84 -0.13
N TYR A 174 5.91 3.71 0.16
CA TYR A 174 6.14 5.11 0.49
C TYR A 174 5.61 5.41 1.88
N LEU A 175 6.51 5.73 2.81
CA LEU A 175 6.19 5.94 4.22
C LEU A 175 6.68 7.32 4.68
N GLU A 176 5.74 8.22 4.96
CA GLU A 176 5.98 9.55 5.51
C GLU A 176 5.58 9.59 6.99
N TYR A 177 6.41 10.21 7.85
CA TYR A 177 6.08 10.46 9.25
C TYR A 177 5.79 9.21 10.09
N LEU A 178 6.59 8.16 9.88
CA LEU A 178 6.46 6.89 10.56
C LEU A 178 7.64 6.61 11.49
N ASP A 179 7.35 6.11 12.68
CA ASP A 179 8.36 5.61 13.60
C ASP A 179 8.31 4.07 13.69
N ASP A 180 9.44 3.45 14.01
CA ASP A 180 9.53 2.00 14.33
C ASP A 180 9.00 1.11 13.19
N VAL A 181 9.60 1.23 11.99
CA VAL A 181 9.17 0.49 10.79
C VAL A 181 10.11 -0.67 10.51
N GLU A 182 9.55 -1.84 10.22
CA GLU A 182 10.28 -3.00 9.74
C GLU A 182 9.82 -3.40 8.33
N ILE A 183 10.71 -3.26 7.35
CA ILE A 183 10.48 -3.63 5.95
C ILE A 183 11.46 -4.74 5.59
N TYR A 184 10.98 -5.98 5.44
CA TYR A 184 11.91 -7.10 5.24
C TYR A 184 11.42 -8.23 4.35
N ASN A 185 12.37 -8.94 3.72
CA ASN A 185 12.11 -10.08 2.83
C ASN A 185 11.10 -9.78 1.70
N ASN A 186 10.95 -8.51 1.27
CA ASN A 186 10.09 -8.16 0.15
C ASN A 186 10.82 -8.32 -1.18
N MET A 187 10.07 -8.58 -2.24
CA MET A 187 10.56 -8.59 -3.61
C MET A 187 9.86 -7.49 -4.42
N ILE A 188 10.61 -6.49 -4.86
CA ILE A 188 10.08 -5.25 -5.42
C ILE A 188 10.61 -5.06 -6.84
N ASP A 189 9.71 -5.17 -7.82
CA ASP A 189 9.97 -4.79 -9.20
C ASP A 189 9.64 -3.30 -9.39
N ILE A 190 10.64 -2.49 -9.75
CA ILE A 190 10.40 -1.09 -10.12
C ILE A 190 10.48 -0.85 -11.65
N GLY A 191 10.24 -1.90 -12.44
CA GLY A 191 10.23 -1.85 -13.90
C GLY A 191 9.04 -1.12 -14.53
N GLY A 192 8.08 -0.66 -13.72
CA GLY A 192 6.84 0.00 -14.15
C GLY A 192 7.01 1.29 -14.97
N SER A 193 5.89 1.77 -15.51
CA SER A 193 5.78 3.03 -16.25
C SER A 193 5.77 4.23 -15.30
N TRP A 194 6.94 4.66 -14.86
CA TRP A 194 7.03 5.83 -13.98
C TRP A 194 6.93 7.15 -14.77
N PRO A 195 6.17 8.16 -14.27
CA PRO A 195 6.11 9.46 -14.91
C PRO A 195 7.51 10.09 -14.95
N ARG A 196 7.96 10.49 -16.14
CA ARG A 196 9.31 11.01 -16.40
C ARG A 196 9.71 12.27 -15.61
N GLU A 197 8.78 12.92 -14.92
CA GLU A 197 8.97 14.22 -14.28
C GLU A 197 9.04 14.15 -12.75
N VAL A 198 8.88 12.96 -12.14
CA VAL A 198 8.94 12.81 -10.68
C VAL A 198 10.40 12.66 -10.24
N TYR A 199 10.84 13.57 -9.36
CA TYR A 199 12.11 13.46 -8.66
C TYR A 199 11.90 12.52 -7.45
N ASN A 200 12.78 11.52 -7.30
CA ASN A 200 12.83 10.57 -6.16
C ASN A 200 11.97 9.31 -6.23
N ILE A 201 11.83 8.72 -7.42
CA ILE A 201 11.19 7.40 -7.57
C ILE A 201 12.03 6.32 -6.87
N ALA A 202 11.43 5.52 -5.98
CA ALA A 202 12.14 4.48 -5.24
C ALA A 202 11.41 3.12 -5.18
N GLY A 203 12.13 2.03 -4.91
CA GLY A 203 11.49 0.79 -4.45
C GLY A 203 10.88 0.97 -3.05
N ILE A 204 11.69 1.49 -2.14
CA ILE A 204 11.30 1.85 -0.78
C ILE A 204 11.67 3.31 -0.56
N TYR A 205 10.69 4.12 -0.19
CA TYR A 205 10.86 5.51 0.19
C TYR A 205 10.42 5.68 1.65
N ILE A 206 11.32 6.17 2.48
CA ILE A 206 10.99 6.55 3.85
C ILE A 206 11.39 7.99 4.11
N TYR A 207 10.45 8.78 4.59
CA TYR A 207 10.65 10.17 4.98
C TYR A 207 10.28 10.35 6.43
N TYR A 208 11.27 10.75 7.23
CA TYR A 208 11.11 10.92 8.67
C TYR A 208 10.99 12.40 9.03
N ILE A 209 10.09 12.72 9.95
CA ILE A 209 10.18 13.95 10.74
C ILE A 209 10.04 13.59 12.22
N TYR A 210 11.14 13.80 12.96
CA TYR A 210 11.27 14.17 14.38
C TYR A 210 10.29 13.58 15.41
N ASN A 211 10.81 12.85 16.43
CA ASN A 211 11.22 13.47 17.72
C ASN A 211 11.83 12.49 18.75
N ASP A 212 11.95 11.19 18.47
CA ASP A 212 12.41 10.23 19.47
C ASP A 212 13.67 9.48 19.02
N ALA A 213 14.82 9.84 19.64
CA ALA A 213 16.11 9.21 19.36
C ALA A 213 16.17 7.72 19.77
N ALA A 214 15.19 7.21 20.52
CA ALA A 214 15.16 5.82 20.96
C ALA A 214 14.63 4.84 19.90
N GLN A 215 14.01 5.33 18.83
CA GLN A 215 13.32 4.49 17.84
C GLN A 215 14.27 3.98 16.75
N LYS A 216 13.99 2.75 16.32
CA LYS A 216 14.79 2.01 15.35
C LYS A 216 13.91 1.53 14.21
N SER A 217 14.35 1.71 12.98
CA SER A 217 13.69 1.12 11.81
C SER A 217 14.65 0.20 11.09
N TRP A 218 14.11 -0.79 10.39
CA TRP A 218 14.87 -1.87 9.78
C TRP A 218 14.41 -2.09 8.35
N ILE A 219 15.35 -2.06 7.41
CA ILE A 219 15.14 -2.42 6.01
C ILE A 219 16.07 -3.59 5.72
N VAL A 220 15.55 -4.82 5.71
CA VAL A 220 16.39 -6.03 5.80
C VAL A 220 16.04 -7.08 4.74
N ASN A 221 17.03 -7.64 4.06
CA ASN A 221 16.84 -8.78 3.13
C ASN A 221 15.80 -8.54 2.01
N ASN A 222 15.56 -7.30 1.60
CA ASN A 222 14.69 -7.02 0.47
C ASN A 222 15.45 -7.21 -0.85
N THR A 223 14.76 -7.69 -1.88
CA THR A 223 15.28 -7.74 -3.25
C THR A 223 14.54 -6.70 -4.09
N ILE A 224 15.24 -5.70 -4.57
CA ILE A 224 14.71 -4.62 -5.40
C ILE A 224 15.39 -4.70 -6.77
N TYR A 225 14.60 -4.83 -7.82
CA TYR A 225 15.15 -5.10 -9.16
C TYR A 225 14.51 -4.21 -10.21
N ASN A 226 15.12 -4.22 -11.40
CA ASN A 226 14.80 -3.30 -12.50
C ASN A 226 14.99 -1.82 -12.16
N VAL A 227 15.98 -1.49 -11.33
CA VAL A 227 16.29 -0.10 -10.98
C VAL A 227 16.98 0.59 -12.17
N ARG A 228 16.25 1.48 -12.84
CA ARG A 228 16.75 2.24 -14.01
C ARG A 228 17.46 3.54 -13.60
N SER A 229 18.08 4.20 -14.57
CA SER A 229 18.68 5.52 -14.40
C SER A 229 17.69 6.52 -13.79
N ASN A 230 18.11 7.26 -12.76
CA ASN A 230 17.32 8.24 -11.98
C ASN A 230 16.30 7.66 -11.00
N LEU A 231 16.27 6.33 -10.81
CA LEU A 231 15.48 5.69 -9.75
C LEU A 231 16.38 5.26 -8.59
N PHE A 232 15.80 5.10 -7.43
CA PHE A 232 16.46 4.62 -6.22
C PHE A 232 15.93 3.22 -5.87
N GLY A 233 16.78 2.34 -5.37
CA GLY A 233 16.26 1.11 -4.76
C GLY A 233 15.65 1.43 -3.40
N ILE A 234 16.41 2.11 -2.54
CA ILE A 234 15.97 2.61 -1.25
C ILE A 234 16.32 4.10 -1.18
N TYR A 235 15.35 4.92 -0.79
CA TYR A 235 15.51 6.36 -0.57
C TYR A 235 15.10 6.71 0.87
N LEU A 236 16.04 7.27 1.62
CA LEU A 236 15.82 7.73 2.99
C LEU A 236 15.96 9.26 2.99
N ASP A 237 14.89 9.97 3.31
CA ASP A 237 14.85 11.43 3.35
C ASP A 237 14.66 11.96 4.77
N ARG A 238 15.29 13.12 5.03
CA ARG A 238 15.17 13.91 6.26
C ARG A 238 15.37 13.11 7.56
N MET A 239 16.35 12.21 7.54
CA MET A 239 16.80 11.45 8.72
C MET A 239 17.46 12.39 9.73
N TYR A 240 16.69 13.02 10.63
CA TYR A 240 17.23 13.92 11.64
C TYR A 240 17.51 13.24 12.99
N TYR A 241 16.64 12.30 13.42
CA TYR A 241 16.74 11.54 14.67
C TYR A 241 16.28 10.09 14.48
N GLY A 242 16.76 9.18 15.33
CA GLY A 242 16.50 7.74 15.25
C GLY A 242 17.57 6.97 14.45
N GLN A 243 17.48 5.64 14.47
CA GLN A 243 18.42 4.77 13.75
C GLN A 243 17.69 3.93 12.71
N THR A 244 18.08 4.03 11.44
CA THR A 244 17.58 3.12 10.39
C THR A 244 18.70 2.17 9.99
N TYR A 245 18.44 0.88 10.11
CA TYR A 245 19.35 -0.19 9.75
C TYR A 245 18.99 -0.73 8.37
N VAL A 246 19.88 -0.55 7.39
CA VAL A 246 19.72 -1.10 6.04
C VAL A 246 20.69 -2.26 5.88
N ILE A 247 20.18 -3.50 5.91
CA ILE A 247 21.01 -4.71 6.05
C ILE A 247 20.64 -5.75 4.99
N ASN A 248 21.64 -6.30 4.30
CA ASN A 248 21.48 -7.44 3.38
C ASN A 248 20.42 -7.27 2.26
N ASN A 249 20.15 -6.04 1.84
CA ASN A 249 19.27 -5.81 0.69
C ASN A 249 20.03 -6.05 -0.62
N ILE A 250 19.36 -6.67 -1.59
CA ILE A 250 19.86 -6.86 -2.95
C ILE A 250 19.18 -5.82 -3.83
N ILE A 251 19.97 -5.00 -4.52
CA ILE A 251 19.46 -4.01 -5.48
C ILE A 251 20.12 -4.28 -6.83
N THR A 252 19.33 -4.66 -7.83
CA THR A 252 19.82 -4.93 -9.18
C THR A 252 19.43 -3.81 -10.13
N LEU A 253 20.43 -3.30 -10.85
CA LEU A 253 20.28 -2.23 -11.83
C LEU A 253 19.85 -2.82 -13.18
N ASP A 254 18.92 -2.17 -13.84
CA ASP A 254 18.57 -2.45 -15.24
C ASP A 254 19.11 -1.33 -16.12
N ASP A 255 20.32 -1.58 -16.60
CA ASP A 255 21.06 -0.71 -17.50
C ASP A 255 20.52 -0.91 -18.91
N GLY A 256 19.32 -0.41 -19.17
CA GLY A 256 18.84 -0.24 -20.54
C GLY A 256 19.99 0.32 -21.40
N VAL A 257 20.39 -0.48 -22.38
CA VAL A 257 21.68 -0.38 -23.12
C VAL A 257 22.11 1.07 -23.38
N GLY A 258 23.17 1.53 -22.69
CA GLY A 258 24.01 2.65 -23.15
C GLY A 258 23.82 4.03 -22.50
N SER A 259 23.21 4.17 -21.31
CA SER A 259 23.17 5.46 -20.60
C SER A 259 24.30 5.61 -19.59
N SER A 260 24.98 6.76 -19.61
CA SER A 260 25.98 7.18 -18.62
C SER A 260 25.30 7.67 -17.34
N ALA A 261 24.53 6.80 -16.69
CA ALA A 261 23.72 7.17 -15.54
C ALA A 261 24.47 7.01 -14.22
N THR A 262 24.21 7.92 -13.28
CA THR A 262 24.65 7.81 -11.89
C THR A 262 23.72 6.83 -11.19
N TYR A 263 24.24 5.66 -10.84
CA TYR A 263 23.54 4.68 -10.02
C TYR A 263 23.95 4.88 -8.57
N GLY A 264 22.98 5.05 -7.66
CA GLY A 264 23.30 5.35 -6.28
C GLY A 264 22.37 4.63 -5.30
N PHE A 265 22.98 3.94 -4.35
CA PHE A 265 22.45 3.91 -2.99
C PHE A 265 22.58 5.34 -2.44
N TYR A 266 21.52 6.13 -2.52
CA TYR A 266 21.48 7.43 -1.84
C TYR A 266 20.91 7.24 -0.44
N CYS A 267 21.79 6.89 0.50
CA CYS A 267 21.53 7.12 1.92
C CYS A 267 22.02 8.53 2.25
N LEU A 268 21.15 9.54 2.17
CA LEU A 268 21.51 10.89 2.62
C LEU A 268 21.24 11.05 4.12
N ASN A 269 22.10 10.45 4.96
CA ASN A 269 22.67 11.15 6.12
C ASN A 269 23.73 10.27 6.81
N ILE A 270 24.98 10.70 6.68
CA ILE A 270 26.07 10.33 7.59
C ILE A 270 26.22 11.53 8.53
N THR A 271 25.65 11.42 9.73
CA THR A 271 26.04 12.21 10.90
C THR A 271 25.81 11.40 12.17
#